data_AF-A0AAV5DNJ0-F1
#
_entry.id   AF-A0AAV5DNJ0-F1
#
_cell.length_a   1.000
_cell.length_b   1.000
_cell.length_c   1.000
_cell.angle_alpha   90.00
_cell.angle_beta   90.00
_cell.angle_gamma   90.00
#
_symmetry.space_group_name_H-M   'P 1'
#
loop_
_entity.id
_entity.type
_entity.pdbx_description
1 polymer ?
#
loop_
_entity_poly.entity_id
_entity_poly.type
_entity_poly.pdbx_seq_one_letter_code
_entity_poly.pdbx_strand_id
1 'polypeptide(L)' 'MITLIRHAVASGVTFLDTTDSYGPHTNEILLGKALQDGMREKVELATKFGILFTADGKRDVRGDPALRAGGV' A
#
# COMPACT_ATOMS: atom_id res chain seq x y z
N MET A 1 -9.53 6.48 -9.19
CA MET A 1 -9.17 6.28 -7.76
C MET A 1 -8.16 7.29 -7.23
N ILE A 2 -7.15 7.71 -8.02
CA ILE A 2 -6.20 8.77 -7.60
C ILE A 2 -6.90 10.03 -7.08
N THR A 3 -7.90 10.55 -7.81
CA THR A 3 -8.67 11.74 -7.40
C THR A 3 -9.35 11.58 -6.04
N LEU A 4 -9.87 10.39 -5.75
CA LEU A 4 -10.52 10.09 -4.47
C LEU A 4 -9.50 10.11 -3.31
N ILE A 5 -8.34 9.49 -3.51
CA ILE A 5 -7.26 9.49 -2.50
C ILE A 5 -6.78 10.92 -2.26
N ARG A 6 -6.54 11.70 -3.32
CA ARG A 6 -6.14 13.11 -3.20
C ARG A 6 -7.21 13.95 -2.50
N HIS A 7 -8.49 13.71 -2.79
CA HIS A 7 -9.59 14.37 -2.10
C HIS A 7 -9.61 14.05 -0.60
N ALA A 8 -9.41 12.78 -0.23
CA ALA A 8 -9.36 12.37 1.18
C ALA A 8 -8.22 13.08 1.92
N VAL A 9 -7.02 13.12 1.33
CA VAL A 9 -5.88 13.85 1.91
C VAL A 9 -6.15 15.35 2.02
N ALA A 10 -6.74 15.95 0.97
CA ALA A 10 -7.15 17.37 0.99
C ALA A 10 -8.23 17.66 2.04
N SER A 11 -9.03 16.65 2.41
CA SER A 11 -10.06 16.74 3.45
C SER A 11 -9.53 16.47 4.87
N GLY A 12 -8.21 16.33 5.04
CA GLY A 12 -7.57 16.16 6.34
C GLY A 12 -7.26 14.71 6.74
N VAL A 13 -7.43 13.73 5.84
CA VAL A 13 -6.94 12.36 6.10
C VAL A 13 -5.42 12.34 6.04
N THR A 14 -4.78 11.95 7.14
CA THR A 14 -3.31 11.92 7.28
C THR A 14 -2.72 10.53 7.46
N PHE A 15 -3.55 9.49 7.56
CA PHE A 15 -3.06 8.11 7.73
C PHE A 15 -3.60 7.24 6.60
N LEU A 16 -2.70 6.68 5.80
CA LEU A 16 -3.04 5.77 4.71
C LEU A 16 -2.48 4.39 5.00
N ASP A 17 -3.34 3.39 4.87
CA ASP A 17 -3.04 2.00 5.22
C ASP A 17 -3.22 1.09 4.00
N THR A 18 -2.21 0.28 3.69
CA THR A 18 -2.21 -0.63 2.52
C THR A 18 -1.49 -1.95 2.79
N THR A 19 -1.39 -2.79 1.77
CA THR A 19 -0.67 -4.08 1.76
C THR A 19 -0.43 -4.50 0.32
N ASP A 20 0.66 -5.23 0.10
CA ASP A 20 0.97 -5.96 -1.14
C ASP A 20 -0.21 -6.80 -1.67
N SER A 21 -1.09 -7.30 -0.79
CA SER A 21 -2.24 -8.14 -1.12
C SER A 21 -3.47 -7.38 -1.66
N TYR A 22 -3.61 -6.08 -1.41
CA TYR A 22 -4.77 -5.31 -1.88
C TYR A 22 -4.68 -5.06 -3.38
N GLY A 23 -5.69 -5.55 -4.13
CA GLY A 23 -5.70 -5.50 -5.59
C GLY A 23 -4.39 -6.05 -6.14
N PRO A 24 -4.11 -7.36 -5.98
CA PRO A 24 -2.79 -7.97 -5.89
C PRO A 24 -1.68 -7.19 -6.60
N HIS A 25 -0.76 -6.61 -5.81
CA HIS A 25 0.39 -5.81 -6.26
C HIS A 25 0.08 -4.47 -6.98
N THR A 26 -1.16 -3.99 -7.00
CA THR A 26 -1.54 -2.74 -7.69
C THR A 26 -1.93 -1.59 -6.77
N ASN A 27 -2.39 -1.86 -5.54
CA ASN A 27 -2.85 -0.79 -4.65
C ASN A 27 -1.70 0.11 -4.18
N GLU A 28 -0.53 -0.45 -3.88
CA GLU A 28 0.67 0.33 -3.52
C GLU A 28 1.17 1.19 -4.69
N ILE A 29 1.10 0.69 -5.93
CA ILE A 29 1.42 1.46 -7.14
C ILE A 29 0.43 2.62 -7.32
N LEU A 30 -0.86 2.37 -7.08
CA LEU A 30 -1.90 3.40 -7.12
C LEU A 30 -1.65 4.48 -6.07
N LEU A 31 -1.29 4.11 -4.85
CA LEU A 31 -0.91 5.03 -3.79
C LEU A 31 0.34 5.83 -4.17
N GLY A 32 1.37 5.19 -4.72
CA GLY A 32 2.57 5.85 -5.21
C GLY A 32 2.26 6.95 -6.24
N LYS A 33 1.34 6.69 -7.18
CA LYS A 33 0.85 7.71 -8.13
C LYS A 33 0.03 8.80 -7.44
N ALA A 34 -0.82 8.45 -6.49
CA ALA A 34 -1.67 9.41 -5.80
C ALA A 34 -0.87 10.39 -4.91
N LEU A 35 0.25 9.93 -4.34
CA LEU A 35 1.09 10.67 -3.40
C LEU A 35 2.17 11.55 -4.06
N GLN A 36 2.21 11.64 -5.39
CA GLN A 36 3.03 12.61 -6.12
C GLN A 36 2.56 14.06 -5.85
N ASP A 37 3.31 15.04 -6.37
CA ASP A 37 2.96 16.47 -6.34
C ASP A 37 2.80 17.06 -4.91
N GLY A 38 3.66 16.65 -3.99
CA GLY A 38 3.63 17.18 -2.62
C GLY A 38 2.49 16.61 -1.75
N MET A 39 1.99 15.42 -2.09
CA MET A 39 1.01 14.73 -1.27
C MET A 39 1.67 13.76 -0.27
N ARG A 40 2.89 13.31 -0.55
CA ARG A 40 3.61 12.33 0.29
C ARG A 40 3.91 12.87 1.69
N GLU A 41 4.26 14.14 1.82
CA GLU A 41 4.58 14.81 3.09
C GLU A 41 3.36 15.06 3.98
N LYS A 42 2.14 14.91 3.44
CA LYS A 42 0.89 15.15 4.16
C LYS A 42 0.35 13.92 4.87
N VAL A 43 0.99 12.76 4.66
CA VAL A 43 0.47 11.48 5.15
C VAL A 43 1.55 10.63 5.80
N GLU A 44 1.14 9.89 6.82
CA GLU A 44 1.82 8.71 7.30
C GLU A 44 1.32 7.51 6.48
N LEU A 45 2.26 6.72 5.93
CA LEU A 45 1.95 5.61 5.05
C LEU A 45 2.34 4.29 5.70
N ALA A 46 1.33 3.53 6.12
CA ALA A 46 1.51 2.18 6.64
C ALA A 46 1.28 1.15 5.53
N THR A 47 2.24 0.25 5.36
CA THR A 47 2.08 -0.95 4.52
C THR A 47 2.35 -2.21 5.33
N LYS A 48 1.83 -3.33 4.85
CA LYS A 48 1.92 -4.65 5.48
C LYS A 48 2.35 -5.66 4.43
N PHE A 49 3.00 -6.71 4.90
CA PHE A 49 3.45 -7.84 4.10
C PHE A 49 3.24 -9.14 4.89
N GLY A 50 3.45 -10.27 4.20
CA GLY A 50 3.56 -11.58 4.83
C GLY A 50 2.36 -12.49 4.63
N ILE A 51 1.33 -12.06 3.90
CA ILE A 51 0.30 -12.96 3.37
C ILE A 51 0.76 -13.43 1.98
N LEU A 52 0.93 -14.74 1.81
CA LEU A 52 1.23 -15.36 0.53
C LEU A 52 0.02 -16.13 0.03
N PHE A 53 -0.12 -16.18 -1.29
CA PHE A 53 -1.08 -17.05 -1.96
C PHE A 53 -0.29 -18.13 -2.70
N THR A 54 -0.54 -19.38 -2.34
CA THR A 54 0.03 -20.53 -3.05
C THR A 54 -0.62 -20.68 -4.43
N ALA A 55 0.00 -21.46 -5.31
CA ALA A 55 -0.53 -21.71 -6.65
C ALA A 55 -1.94 -22.33 -6.65
N ASP A 56 -2.32 -23.05 -5.57
CA ASP A 56 -3.65 -23.62 -5.36
C ASP A 56 -4.62 -22.68 -4.63
N GLY A 57 -4.26 -21.41 -4.44
CA GLY A 57 -5.12 -20.37 -3.86
C GLY A 57 -5.26 -20.43 -2.34
N LYS A 58 -4.47 -21.26 -1.66
CA LYS A 58 -4.42 -21.28 -0.20
C LYS A 58 -3.59 -20.10 0.32
N ARG A 59 -3.92 -19.67 1.53
CA ARG A 59 -3.16 -18.64 2.24
C ARG A 59 -2.02 -19.31 2.99
N ASP A 60 -0.85 -18.68 2.91
CA ASP A 60 0.31 -18.98 3.73
C ASP A 60 0.82 -17.69 4.38
N VAL A 61 1.63 -17.83 5.44
CA VAL A 61 2.13 -16.69 6.21
C VAL A 61 3.65 -16.71 6.26
N ARG A 62 4.28 -15.60 5.88
CA ARG A 62 5.73 -15.47 5.89
C ARG A 62 6.19 -14.14 6.49
N GLY A 63 6.74 -14.19 7.69
CA GLY A 63 7.24 -13.03 8.45
C GLY A 63 8.74 -12.76 8.28
N ASP A 64 9.36 -13.23 7.21
CA ASP A 64 10.79 -13.06 6.95
C ASP A 64 11.10 -11.57 6.63
N PRO A 65 12.12 -10.95 7.29
CA PRO A 65 12.47 -9.55 7.06
C PRO A 65 12.81 -9.19 5.61
N ALA A 66 13.21 -10.15 4.77
CA ALA A 66 13.49 -9.91 3.36
C ALA A 66 12.23 -9.53 2.56
N LEU A 67 11.03 -9.83 3.06
CA LEU A 67 9.75 -9.50 2.41
C LEU A 67 9.18 -8.13 2.81
N ARG A 68 9.92 -7.33 3.59
CA ARG A 68 9.49 -5.98 3.94
C ARG A 68 9.14 -5.17 2.69
N ALA A 69 7.94 -4.59 2.66
CA ALA A 69 7.49 -3.71 1.60
C ALA A 69 8.43 -2.50 1.52
N GLY A 70 9.29 -2.47 0.49
CA GLY A 70 10.40 -1.53 0.38
C GLY A 70 11.73 -2.12 -0.10
N GLY A 71 11.73 -3.28 -0.76
CA GLY A 71 12.91 -3.84 -1.45
C GLY A 71 13.29 -3.13 -2.76
N VAL A 72 13.22 -1.80 -2.76
CA VAL A 72 13.94 -0.91 -3.68
C VAL A 72 14.88 -0.05 -2.85
#